data_AF-A0A9P4V0P6-F1
#
_entry.id   AF-A0A9P4V0P6-F1
#
_cell.length_a   1.000
_cell.length_b   1.000
_cell.length_c   1.000
_cell.angle_alpha   90.00
_cell.angle_beta   90.00
_cell.angle_gamma   90.00
#
_symmetry.space_group_name_H-M   'P 1'
#
loop_
_entity.id
_entity.type
_entity.pdbx_description
1 polymer ?
#
loop_
_entity_poly.entity_id
_entity_poly.type
_entity_poly.pdbx_seq_one_letter_code
_entity_poly.pdbx_strand_id
1 'polypeptide(L)'
;MEDPSEFLQSLLRLPDDQIIPPDADLSPFYRTWGFTVFRTSYKDGSDQHWQSLLDKIASQVSIVVLGSDSSRQGNPVAQQIMSLFRLDARSKFELLNNLEMDQVRQLYKDGVGGQPMNSDERSRRCFLLADDEVLEGVSYNESWVKCVDVDYIAADHIPRNTRLGGQRYFGWMKMATQSVSQLWDMLGSRHLVGIAPPTIGGSHLTVWESDAGI
;
A
#
# COMPACT_ATOMS: atom_id res chain seq x y z
N MET A 1 3.38 -13.82 -1.65
CA MET A 1 4.75 -13.87 -1.07
C MET A 1 5.26 -15.30 -1.14
N GLU A 2 6.01 -15.59 -2.21
CA GLU A 2 6.45 -16.95 -2.56
C GLU A 2 7.70 -17.38 -1.77
N ASP A 3 8.69 -16.49 -1.59
CA ASP A 3 9.89 -16.73 -0.77
C ASP A 3 10.10 -15.65 0.31
N PRO A 4 9.90 -15.97 1.60
CA PRO A 4 10.18 -15.04 2.71
C PRO A 4 11.64 -14.56 2.79
N SER A 5 12.60 -15.38 2.34
CA SER A 5 14.02 -15.02 2.41
C SER A 5 14.37 -13.95 1.39
N GLU A 6 13.93 -14.14 0.14
CA GLU A 6 14.06 -13.14 -0.93
C GLU A 6 13.34 -11.83 -0.55
N PHE A 7 12.13 -11.93 0.02
CA PHE A 7 11.40 -10.76 0.49
C PHE A 7 12.16 -10.01 1.59
N LEU A 8 12.70 -10.70 2.59
CA LEU A 8 13.49 -10.07 3.65
C LEU A 8 14.75 -9.39 3.07
N GLN A 9 15.45 -10.04 2.14
CA GLN A 9 16.61 -9.45 1.47
C GLN A 9 16.24 -8.19 0.69
N SER A 10 15.05 -8.13 0.08
CA SER A 10 14.56 -6.94 -0.62
C SER A 10 14.40 -5.71 0.29
N LEU A 11 14.30 -5.91 1.62
CA LEU A 11 14.19 -4.87 2.63
C LEU A 11 15.55 -4.38 3.15
N LEU A 12 16.64 -5.08 2.82
CA LEU A 12 17.97 -4.68 3.23
C LEU A 12 18.41 -3.41 2.47
N ARG A 13 18.97 -2.44 3.20
CA ARG A 13 19.51 -1.18 2.68
C ARG A 13 20.88 -0.95 3.30
N LEU A 14 21.91 -1.43 2.61
CA LEU A 14 23.29 -1.26 3.06
C LEU A 14 23.79 0.13 2.64
N PRO A 15 24.52 0.84 3.51
CA PRO A 15 25.21 2.06 3.13
C PRO A 15 26.29 1.77 2.10
N ASP A 16 26.33 2.56 1.02
CA ASP A 16 27.28 2.38 -0.09
C ASP A 16 28.75 2.60 0.32
N ASP A 17 28.97 3.30 1.43
CA ASP A 17 30.28 3.77 1.89
C ASP A 17 30.88 2.97 3.07
N GLN A 18 30.23 1.91 3.53
CA GLN A 18 30.71 1.11 4.67
C GLN A 18 31.01 -0.34 4.29
N ILE A 19 32.19 -0.81 4.70
CA ILE A 19 32.53 -2.23 4.66
C ILE A 19 31.85 -2.89 5.85
N ILE A 20 30.84 -3.72 5.59
CA ILE A 20 30.15 -4.46 6.63
C ILE A 20 30.93 -5.74 6.94
N PRO A 21 31.35 -5.96 8.20
CA PRO A 21 31.98 -7.21 8.61
C PRO A 21 31.08 -8.42 8.31
N PRO A 22 31.64 -9.58 7.94
CA PRO A 22 30.86 -10.79 7.64
C PRO A 22 29.97 -11.29 8.80
N ASP A 23 30.30 -10.92 10.04
CA ASP A 23 29.62 -11.29 11.28
C ASP A 23 28.80 -10.14 11.89
N ALA A 24 28.69 -9.01 11.20
CA ALA A 24 27.94 -7.87 11.70
C ALA A 24 26.44 -8.16 11.76
N ASP A 25 25.79 -7.65 12.80
CA ASP A 25 24.33 -7.66 12.90
C ASP A 25 23.74 -6.74 11.82
N LEU A 26 23.03 -7.35 10.86
CA LEU A 26 22.39 -6.63 9.77
C LEU A 26 21.02 -6.04 10.15
N SER A 27 20.50 -6.35 11.35
CA SER A 27 19.19 -5.90 11.83
C SER A 27 18.96 -4.38 11.66
N PRO A 28 19.93 -3.49 11.93
CA PRO A 28 19.75 -2.05 11.76
C PRO A 28 19.58 -1.57 10.31
N PHE A 29 20.00 -2.38 9.33
CA PHE A 29 19.97 -2.03 7.90
C PHE A 29 18.70 -2.46 7.19
N TYR A 30 17.81 -3.19 7.86
CA TYR A 30 16.50 -3.52 7.29
C TYR A 30 15.56 -2.32 7.42
N ARG A 31 15.00 -1.88 6.29
CA ARG A 31 13.93 -0.88 6.30
C ARG A 31 12.62 -1.50 6.77
N THR A 32 11.81 -0.70 7.46
CA THR A 32 10.39 -1.03 7.64
C THR A 32 9.67 -1.05 6.30
N TRP A 33 8.60 -1.84 6.21
CA TRP A 33 7.78 -1.95 5.00
C TRP A 33 6.29 -1.77 5.30
N GLY A 34 5.52 -1.44 4.27
CA GLY A 34 4.10 -1.13 4.36
C GLY A 34 3.79 0.26 3.78
N PHE A 35 2.66 0.85 4.17
CA PHE A 35 2.15 2.05 3.53
C PHE A 35 1.63 3.08 4.53
N THR A 36 1.70 4.35 4.14
CA THR A 36 0.91 5.39 4.80
C THR A 36 -0.55 5.22 4.40
N VAL A 37 -1.44 5.29 5.38
CA VAL A 37 -2.90 5.17 5.19
C VAL A 37 -3.55 6.48 5.61
N PHE A 38 -4.20 7.18 4.68
CA PHE A 38 -4.92 8.42 4.97
C PHE A 38 -6.41 8.16 5.13
N ARG A 39 -7.01 8.73 6.17
CA ARG A 39 -8.46 8.82 6.35
C ARG A 39 -8.96 10.22 6.04
N THR A 40 -9.90 10.33 5.11
CA THR A 40 -10.52 11.62 4.74
C THR A 40 -12.00 11.73 5.12
N SER A 41 -12.63 10.61 5.51
CA SER A 41 -14.03 10.56 5.95
C SER A 41 -14.16 10.52 7.48
N TYR A 42 -14.98 11.41 8.03
CA TYR A 42 -15.20 11.57 9.48
C TYR A 42 -16.69 11.59 9.86
N LYS A 43 -17.53 10.86 9.11
CA LYS A 43 -18.97 10.69 9.40
C LYS A 43 -19.22 9.89 10.68
N ASP A 44 -20.45 9.90 11.19
CA ASP A 44 -20.81 9.09 12.36
C ASP A 44 -20.47 7.60 12.15
N GLY A 45 -19.85 6.97 13.16
CA GLY A 45 -19.41 5.57 13.10
C GLY A 45 -18.11 5.32 12.31
N SER A 46 -17.59 6.31 11.58
CA SER A 46 -16.39 6.13 10.76
C SER A 46 -15.11 5.87 11.57
N ASP A 47 -15.06 6.24 12.85
CA ASP A 47 -13.93 5.89 13.74
C ASP A 47 -13.80 4.37 13.94
N GLN A 48 -14.93 3.68 14.12
CA GLN A 48 -14.95 2.23 14.28
C GLN A 48 -14.62 1.54 12.96
N HIS A 49 -15.14 2.03 11.84
CA HIS A 49 -14.82 1.49 10.51
C HIS A 49 -13.35 1.70 10.16
N TRP A 50 -12.79 2.86 10.51
CA TRP A 50 -11.37 3.14 10.35
C TRP A 50 -10.49 2.16 11.11
N GLN A 51 -10.77 1.94 12.40
CA GLN A 51 -10.02 0.97 13.19
C GLN A 51 -10.17 -0.45 12.62
N SER A 52 -11.40 -0.83 12.25
CA SER A 52 -11.69 -2.14 11.66
C SER A 52 -10.92 -2.37 10.35
N LEU A 53 -10.77 -1.33 9.51
CA LEU A 53 -9.98 -1.39 8.29
C LEU A 53 -8.49 -1.65 8.58
N LEU A 54 -7.91 -0.90 9.52
CA LEU A 54 -6.50 -1.06 9.90
C LEU A 54 -6.23 -2.45 10.48
N ASP A 55 -7.10 -2.91 11.39
CA ASP A 55 -7.02 -4.23 12.01
C ASP A 55 -7.13 -5.33 10.97
N LYS A 56 -8.04 -5.17 9.99
CA LYS A 56 -8.24 -6.12 8.89
C LYS A 56 -6.98 -6.24 8.03
N ILE A 57 -6.40 -5.10 7.60
CA ILE A 57 -5.16 -5.09 6.81
C ILE A 57 -4.03 -5.77 7.58
N ALA A 58 -3.81 -5.37 8.83
CA ALA A 58 -2.74 -5.95 9.66
C ALA A 58 -2.93 -7.46 9.85
N SER A 59 -4.16 -7.90 10.09
CA SER A 59 -4.50 -9.32 10.28
C SER A 59 -4.25 -10.13 9.00
N GLN A 60 -4.68 -9.64 7.83
CA GLN A 60 -4.46 -10.34 6.57
C GLN A 60 -3.00 -10.38 6.16
N VAL A 61 -2.26 -9.29 6.37
CA VAL A 61 -0.80 -9.28 6.18
C VAL A 61 -0.15 -10.32 7.09
N SER A 62 -0.54 -10.38 8.36
CA SER A 62 -0.05 -11.40 9.30
C SER A 62 -0.33 -12.82 8.81
N ILE A 63 -1.54 -13.09 8.30
CA ILE A 63 -1.90 -14.40 7.75
C ILE A 63 -1.02 -14.76 6.55
N VAL A 64 -0.82 -13.83 5.61
CA VAL A 64 0.01 -14.08 4.42
C VAL A 64 1.49 -14.27 4.79
N VAL A 65 1.98 -13.53 5.77
CA VAL A 65 3.40 -13.59 6.18
C VAL A 65 3.70 -14.81 7.05
N LEU A 66 2.89 -15.05 8.07
CA LEU A 66 3.11 -16.10 9.08
C LEU A 66 2.40 -17.43 8.75
N GLY A 67 1.59 -17.47 7.69
CA GLY A 67 0.75 -18.61 7.32
C GLY A 67 -0.56 -18.64 8.13
N SER A 68 -1.63 -19.16 7.51
CA SER A 68 -2.95 -19.29 8.14
C SER A 68 -2.97 -20.26 9.33
N ASP A 69 -2.15 -21.32 9.26
CA ASP A 69 -2.21 -22.46 10.18
C ASP A 69 -0.94 -22.56 11.06
N SER A 70 -0.33 -21.43 11.38
CA SER A 70 0.95 -21.38 12.10
C SER A 70 2.13 -22.03 11.38
N SER A 71 1.97 -22.43 10.11
CA SER A 71 2.99 -23.14 9.33
C SER A 71 4.31 -22.39 9.24
N ARG A 72 4.29 -21.05 9.33
CA ARG A 72 5.48 -20.20 9.39
C ARG A 72 5.60 -19.41 10.70
N GLN A 73 4.75 -19.64 11.70
CA GLN A 73 4.84 -18.93 12.99
C GLN A 73 6.15 -19.22 13.74
N GLY A 74 6.79 -20.36 13.50
CA GLY A 74 8.13 -20.68 14.02
C GLY A 74 9.28 -20.28 13.10
N ASN A 75 9.01 -19.70 11.92
CA ASN A 75 10.06 -19.31 10.98
C ASN A 75 10.62 -17.94 11.39
N PRO A 76 11.89 -17.84 11.79
CA PRO A 76 12.50 -16.58 12.24
C PRO A 76 12.51 -15.51 11.14
N VAL A 77 12.64 -15.90 9.87
CA VAL A 77 12.59 -14.98 8.73
C VAL A 77 11.20 -14.36 8.59
N ALA A 78 10.14 -15.17 8.70
CA ALA A 78 8.76 -14.67 8.63
C ALA A 78 8.42 -13.75 9.81
N GLN A 79 8.89 -14.09 11.02
CA GLN A 79 8.73 -13.24 12.20
C GLN A 79 9.46 -11.90 12.03
N GLN A 80 10.66 -11.92 11.46
CA GLN A 80 11.43 -10.70 11.18
C GLN A 80 10.75 -9.84 10.11
N ILE A 81 10.22 -10.44 9.03
CA ILE A 81 9.42 -9.69 8.06
C ILE A 81 8.23 -9.02 8.76
N MET A 82 7.48 -9.77 9.57
CA MET A 82 6.32 -9.22 10.26
C MET A 82 6.70 -8.11 11.26
N SER A 83 7.84 -8.23 11.94
CA SER A 83 8.30 -7.22 12.90
C SER A 83 8.68 -5.88 12.23
N LEU A 84 8.97 -5.90 10.92
CA LEU A 84 9.26 -4.72 10.10
C LEU A 84 8.01 -4.09 9.47
N PHE A 85 6.85 -4.76 9.52
CA PHE A 85 5.61 -4.25 8.91
C PHE A 85 5.04 -3.06 9.68
N ARG A 86 4.67 -1.99 8.99
CA ARG A 86 4.05 -0.79 9.56
C ARG A 86 2.91 -0.29 8.67
N LEU A 87 1.84 0.18 9.31
CA LEU A 87 0.86 1.07 8.70
C LEU A 87 1.04 2.45 9.34
N ASP A 88 1.47 3.44 8.55
CA ASP A 88 1.53 4.84 8.99
C ASP A 88 0.13 5.45 8.88
N ALA A 89 -0.70 5.20 9.89
CA ALA A 89 -2.10 5.60 9.94
C ALA A 89 -2.25 7.11 10.25
N ARG A 90 -2.85 7.86 9.32
CA ARG A 90 -3.05 9.32 9.41
C ARG A 90 -4.53 9.68 9.38
N SER A 91 -5.00 10.25 10.48
CA SER A 91 -6.43 10.48 10.76
C SER A 91 -6.68 11.82 11.51
N LYS A 92 -5.86 12.85 11.24
CA LYS A 92 -6.03 14.18 11.85
C LYS A 92 -7.15 14.93 11.13
N PHE A 93 -8.28 15.11 11.81
CA PHE A 93 -9.50 15.73 11.26
C PHE A 93 -9.21 17.09 10.61
N GLU A 94 -8.49 17.97 11.29
CA GLU A 94 -8.20 19.34 10.89
C GLU A 94 -7.37 19.42 9.59
N LEU A 95 -6.66 18.34 9.26
CA LEU A 95 -5.80 18.26 8.09
C LEU A 95 -6.42 17.47 6.94
N LEU A 96 -7.30 16.50 7.23
CA LEU A 96 -7.68 15.47 6.25
C LEU A 96 -9.17 15.43 5.93
N ASN A 97 -10.02 16.06 6.73
CA ASN A 97 -11.46 15.99 6.55
C ASN A 97 -11.89 16.50 5.17
N ASN A 98 -12.63 15.68 4.44
CA ASN A 98 -13.17 15.96 3.10
C ASN A 98 -12.12 16.32 2.04
N LEU A 99 -10.86 15.92 2.22
CA LEU A 99 -9.87 16.12 1.18
C LEU A 99 -10.09 15.18 0.00
N GLU A 100 -10.00 15.75 -1.19
CA GLU A 100 -9.97 15.03 -2.44
C GLU A 100 -8.63 14.33 -2.64
N MET A 101 -8.62 13.28 -3.46
CA MET A 101 -7.44 12.45 -3.70
C MET A 101 -6.21 13.25 -4.17
N ASP A 102 -6.39 14.26 -5.03
CA ASP A 102 -5.31 15.13 -5.49
C ASP A 102 -4.74 16.00 -4.37
N GLN A 103 -5.57 16.44 -3.43
CA GLN A 103 -5.12 17.18 -2.25
C GLN A 103 -4.32 16.27 -1.31
N VAL A 104 -4.72 15.00 -1.16
CA VAL A 104 -3.96 14.01 -0.38
C VAL A 104 -2.62 13.68 -1.05
N ARG A 105 -2.56 13.58 -2.39
CA ARG A 105 -1.28 13.46 -3.12
C ARG A 105 -0.34 14.62 -2.81
N GLN A 106 -0.87 15.85 -2.76
CA GLN A 106 -0.06 17.03 -2.45
C GLN A 106 0.42 17.01 -0.99
N LEU A 107 -0.46 16.68 -0.02
CA LEU A 107 -0.08 16.49 1.38
C LEU A 107 1.05 15.46 1.56
N TYR A 108 0.98 14.33 0.83
CA TYR A 108 2.04 13.32 0.82
C TYR A 108 3.36 13.93 0.35
N LYS A 109 3.36 14.65 -0.79
CA LYS A 109 4.56 15.27 -1.37
C LYS A 109 5.18 16.32 -0.45
N ASP A 110 4.33 17.08 0.23
CA ASP A 110 4.76 18.16 1.13
C ASP A 110 5.20 17.64 2.51
N GLY A 111 5.02 16.34 2.79
CA GLY A 111 5.41 15.74 4.07
C GLY A 111 4.62 16.27 5.27
N VAL A 112 3.39 16.74 5.04
CA VAL A 112 2.56 17.34 6.08
C VAL A 112 2.17 16.27 7.11
N GLY A 113 2.38 16.60 8.39
CA GLY A 113 2.18 15.65 9.49
C GLY A 113 3.35 14.67 9.69
N GLY A 114 4.47 14.86 8.98
CA GLY A 114 5.66 14.01 9.01
C GLY A 114 5.91 13.33 7.66
N GLN A 115 7.14 12.89 7.42
CA GLN A 115 7.51 12.20 6.17
C GLN A 115 6.71 10.90 6.02
N PRO A 116 5.92 10.71 4.94
CA PRO A 116 5.23 9.47 4.66
C PRO A 116 6.19 8.31 4.40
N MET A 117 5.69 7.10 4.61
CA MET A 117 6.41 5.88 4.22
C MET A 117 6.71 5.90 2.73
N ASN A 118 7.92 5.45 2.37
CA ASN A 118 8.40 5.25 1.00
C ASN A 118 8.56 6.53 0.16
N SER A 119 8.56 7.70 0.79
CA SER A 119 8.79 8.99 0.13
C SER A 119 10.14 9.05 -0.61
N ASP A 120 11.10 8.23 -0.20
CA ASP A 120 12.44 8.05 -0.74
C ASP A 120 12.52 7.15 -1.98
N GLU A 121 11.50 6.32 -2.25
CA GLU A 121 11.57 5.26 -3.26
C GLU A 121 10.47 5.42 -4.32
N ARG A 122 10.83 5.98 -5.49
CA ARG A 122 9.87 6.39 -6.54
C ARG A 122 8.87 5.32 -6.95
N SER A 123 9.28 4.06 -7.09
CA SER A 123 8.37 2.97 -7.47
C SER A 123 7.34 2.63 -6.38
N ARG A 124 7.65 2.96 -5.11
CA ARG A 124 6.82 2.70 -3.92
C ARG A 124 6.14 3.95 -3.36
N ARG A 125 6.19 5.08 -4.07
CA ARG A 125 5.45 6.31 -3.72
C ARG A 125 3.96 6.13 -4.02
N CYS A 126 3.31 5.32 -3.21
CA CYS A 126 1.86 5.17 -3.17
C CYS A 126 1.37 5.15 -1.73
N PHE A 127 0.11 5.54 -1.52
CA PHE A 127 -0.55 5.47 -0.22
C PHE A 127 -1.89 4.77 -0.33
N LEU A 128 -2.38 4.31 0.82
CA LEU A 128 -3.73 3.78 0.95
C LEU A 128 -4.68 4.91 1.38
N LEU A 129 -5.84 5.01 0.74
CA LEU A 129 -6.84 6.03 1.04
C LEU A 129 -8.13 5.37 1.52
N ALA A 130 -8.59 5.81 2.68
CA ALA A 130 -9.88 5.48 3.27
C ALA A 130 -10.78 6.72 3.24
N ASP A 131 -11.50 6.88 2.14
CA ASP A 131 -12.54 7.88 1.97
C ASP A 131 -13.91 7.32 2.33
N ASP A 132 -14.97 8.08 2.02
CA ASP A 132 -16.35 7.69 2.30
C ASP A 132 -16.69 6.30 1.75
N GLU A 133 -16.31 6.02 0.50
CA GLU A 133 -16.65 4.77 -0.18
C GLU A 133 -16.00 3.56 0.51
N VAL A 134 -14.73 3.71 0.93
CA VAL A 134 -14.00 2.65 1.64
C VAL A 134 -14.61 2.40 3.01
N LEU A 135 -14.87 3.44 3.80
CA LEU A 135 -15.36 3.27 5.17
C LEU A 135 -16.84 2.84 5.21
N GLU A 136 -17.63 3.21 4.21
CA GLU A 136 -18.98 2.67 4.02
C GLU A 136 -18.92 1.19 3.64
N GLY A 137 -18.01 0.78 2.75
CA GLY A 137 -17.78 -0.62 2.41
C GLY A 137 -17.44 -1.49 3.63
N VAL A 138 -16.64 -0.97 4.58
CA VAL A 138 -16.34 -1.67 5.84
C VAL A 138 -17.61 -1.99 6.64
N SER A 139 -18.60 -1.09 6.64
CA SER A 139 -19.90 -1.33 7.31
C SER A 139 -20.68 -2.50 6.70
N TYR A 140 -20.43 -2.78 5.41
CA TYR A 140 -20.97 -3.91 4.67
C TYR A 140 -20.03 -5.13 4.65
N ASN A 141 -18.98 -5.13 5.47
CA ASN A 141 -17.95 -6.17 5.53
C ASN A 141 -17.17 -6.35 4.22
N GLU A 142 -17.12 -5.32 3.38
CA GLU A 142 -16.23 -5.29 2.23
C GLU A 142 -14.77 -5.10 2.68
N SER A 143 -13.84 -5.77 1.99
CA SER A 143 -12.44 -5.86 2.41
C SER A 143 -11.48 -5.29 1.37
N TRP A 144 -11.69 -4.03 0.97
CA TRP A 144 -10.84 -3.34 -0.01
C TRP A 144 -10.50 -1.91 0.44
N VAL A 145 -9.48 -1.33 -0.18
CA VAL A 145 -8.99 0.04 0.04
C VAL A 145 -8.53 0.65 -1.29
N LYS A 146 -8.48 1.98 -1.40
CA LYS A 146 -7.91 2.64 -2.58
C LYS A 146 -6.39 2.70 -2.45
N CYS A 147 -5.66 2.16 -3.42
CA CYS A 147 -4.22 2.35 -3.54
C CYS A 147 -3.95 3.47 -4.56
N VAL A 148 -3.31 4.55 -4.13
CA VAL A 148 -3.16 5.79 -4.90
C VAL A 148 -1.70 6.01 -5.28
N ASP A 149 -1.45 6.24 -6.56
CA ASP A 149 -0.16 6.68 -7.10
C ASP A 149 0.04 8.17 -6.79
N VAL A 150 1.12 8.49 -6.08
CA VAL A 150 1.46 9.87 -5.70
C VAL A 150 1.89 10.69 -6.91
N ASP A 151 2.57 10.06 -7.87
CA ASP A 151 3.23 10.71 -8.99
C ASP A 151 2.36 10.77 -10.24
N TYR A 152 1.10 10.33 -10.15
CA TYR A 152 0.17 10.38 -11.26
C TYR A 152 -0.02 11.81 -11.81
N ILE A 153 0.12 11.94 -13.13
CA ILE A 153 -0.13 13.16 -13.88
C ILE A 153 -1.12 12.82 -14.99
N ALA A 154 -2.34 13.36 -14.93
CA ALA A 154 -3.41 13.01 -15.87
C ALA A 154 -3.02 13.16 -17.34
N ALA A 155 -2.25 14.21 -17.68
CA ALA A 155 -1.80 14.50 -19.04
C ALA A 155 -0.96 13.36 -19.65
N ASP A 156 -0.22 12.61 -18.84
CA ASP A 156 0.66 11.52 -19.30
C ASP A 156 -0.13 10.26 -19.68
N HIS A 157 -1.40 10.18 -19.28
CA HIS A 157 -2.26 9.01 -19.48
C HIS A 157 -3.37 9.22 -20.52
N ILE A 158 -3.42 10.40 -21.17
CA ILE A 158 -4.36 10.68 -22.25
C ILE A 158 -3.93 9.87 -23.49
N PRO A 159 -4.80 8.99 -24.06
CA PRO A 159 -4.45 8.21 -25.23
C PRO A 159 -4.13 9.10 -26.43
N ARG A 160 -2.96 8.90 -27.04
CA ARG A 160 -2.57 9.60 -28.29
C ARG A 160 -3.48 9.25 -29.48
N ASN A 161 -4.12 8.08 -29.44
CA ASN A 161 -5.05 7.63 -30.47
C ASN A 161 -6.41 7.29 -29.84
N THR A 162 -7.39 8.17 -30.01
CA THR A 162 -8.75 8.02 -29.48
C THR A 162 -9.51 6.82 -30.07
N ARG A 163 -9.02 6.22 -31.17
CA ARG A 163 -9.58 4.99 -31.74
C ARG A 163 -9.25 3.73 -30.91
N LEU A 164 -8.28 3.79 -30.00
CA LEU A 164 -7.89 2.68 -29.12
C LEU A 164 -8.67 2.64 -27.79
N GLY A 165 -9.68 3.50 -27.65
CA GLY A 165 -10.50 3.66 -26.45
C GLY A 165 -10.07 4.85 -25.59
N GLY A 166 -10.78 5.05 -24.49
CA GLY A 166 -10.50 6.10 -23.51
C GLY A 166 -9.30 5.80 -22.61
N GLN A 167 -8.96 6.76 -21.77
CA GLN A 167 -7.95 6.60 -20.72
C GLN A 167 -8.28 5.40 -19.82
N ARG A 168 -7.27 4.57 -19.53
CA ARG A 168 -7.42 3.30 -18.81
C ARG A 168 -6.81 3.29 -17.41
N TYR A 169 -6.18 4.39 -17.00
CA TYR A 169 -5.57 4.52 -15.68
C TYR A 169 -5.75 5.93 -15.15
N PHE A 170 -6.21 6.04 -13.91
CA PHE A 170 -6.55 7.32 -13.27
C PHE A 170 -5.75 7.57 -11.98
N GLY A 171 -4.56 6.95 -11.88
CA GLY A 171 -3.65 7.20 -10.76
C GLY A 171 -4.00 6.50 -9.47
N TRP A 172 -4.93 5.54 -9.50
CA TRP A 172 -5.27 4.72 -8.35
C TRP A 172 -5.92 3.41 -8.80
N MET A 173 -6.03 2.45 -7.88
CA MET A 173 -6.79 1.22 -8.07
C MET A 173 -7.57 0.84 -6.80
N LYS A 174 -8.70 0.17 -6.98
CA LYS A 174 -9.40 -0.53 -5.90
C LYS A 174 -8.60 -1.80 -5.59
N MET A 175 -8.17 -2.02 -4.35
CA MET A 175 -7.30 -3.14 -3.97
C MET A 175 -7.89 -3.91 -2.78
N ALA A 176 -7.89 -5.23 -2.85
CA ALA A 176 -8.23 -6.05 -1.70
C ALA A 176 -7.19 -5.89 -0.59
N THR A 177 -7.66 -5.75 0.64
CA THR A 177 -6.83 -5.57 1.84
C THR A 177 -5.82 -6.70 2.04
N GLN A 178 -6.13 -7.91 1.59
CA GLN A 178 -5.24 -9.08 1.64
C GLN A 178 -4.03 -9.00 0.70
N SER A 179 -4.09 -8.15 -0.33
CA SER A 179 -3.05 -8.04 -1.36
C SER A 179 -1.96 -7.03 -1.02
N VAL A 180 -1.96 -6.43 0.18
CA VAL A 180 -0.97 -5.42 0.62
C VAL A 180 0.48 -5.92 0.54
N SER A 181 0.74 -7.15 0.98
CA SER A 181 2.09 -7.73 0.93
C SER A 181 2.55 -8.00 -0.50
N GLN A 182 1.64 -8.47 -1.37
CA GLN A 182 1.96 -8.72 -2.77
C GLN A 182 2.14 -7.42 -3.57
N LEU A 183 1.36 -6.38 -3.25
CA LEU A 183 1.57 -5.05 -3.83
C LEU A 183 2.98 -4.55 -3.53
N TRP A 184 3.42 -4.64 -2.26
CA TRP A 184 4.76 -4.20 -1.87
C TRP A 184 5.87 -4.88 -2.70
N ASP A 185 5.74 -6.20 -2.87
CA ASP A 185 6.65 -7.03 -3.66
C ASP A 185 6.68 -6.58 -5.14
N MET A 186 5.51 -6.44 -5.76
CA MET A 186 5.40 -6.02 -7.16
C MET A 186 5.94 -4.60 -7.41
N LEU A 187 5.76 -3.68 -6.46
CA LEU A 187 6.31 -2.32 -6.55
C LEU A 187 7.85 -2.27 -6.45
N GLY A 188 8.50 -3.38 -6.08
CA GLY A 188 9.96 -3.51 -6.16
C GLY A 188 10.48 -3.52 -7.60
N SER A 189 9.65 -3.85 -8.59
CA SER A 189 10.04 -3.94 -10.01
C SER A 189 9.09 -3.24 -10.99
N ARG A 190 7.90 -2.82 -10.54
CA ARG A 190 6.87 -2.21 -11.38
C ARG A 190 6.34 -0.92 -10.76
N HIS A 191 5.83 -0.01 -11.59
CA HIS A 191 5.04 1.13 -11.15
C HIS A 191 3.56 0.75 -11.02
N LEU A 192 2.80 1.48 -10.20
CA LEU A 192 1.38 1.16 -9.95
C LEU A 192 0.54 1.09 -11.24
N VAL A 193 0.83 1.94 -12.24
CA VAL A 193 0.19 1.88 -13.58
C VAL A 193 0.32 0.51 -14.27
N GLY A 194 1.40 -0.23 -14.03
CA GLY A 194 1.62 -1.56 -14.59
C GLY A 194 1.05 -2.72 -13.75
N ILE A 195 0.48 -2.40 -12.58
CA ILE A 195 -0.15 -3.34 -11.65
C ILE A 195 -1.67 -3.17 -11.68
N ALA A 196 -2.14 -1.93 -11.73
CA ALA A 196 -3.55 -1.57 -11.67
C ALA A 196 -4.35 -2.19 -12.83
N PRO A 197 -5.51 -2.83 -12.54
CA PRO A 197 -6.45 -3.22 -13.57
C PRO A 197 -6.88 -2.00 -14.41
N PRO A 198 -7.12 -2.17 -15.72
CA PRO A 198 -7.57 -1.08 -16.55
C PRO A 198 -8.96 -0.59 -16.10
N THR A 199 -9.10 0.71 -15.95
CA THR A 199 -10.40 1.36 -15.73
C THR A 199 -11.21 1.32 -17.04
N ILE A 200 -12.47 0.90 -16.97
CA ILE A 200 -13.37 0.83 -18.13
C ILE A 200 -14.43 1.91 -18.00
N GLY A 201 -14.47 2.85 -18.94
CA GLY A 201 -15.46 3.94 -18.94
C GLY A 201 -15.34 4.91 -17.76
N GLY A 202 -14.17 5.00 -17.12
CA GLY A 202 -13.96 5.81 -15.91
C GLY A 202 -14.35 5.11 -14.59
N SER A 203 -14.92 3.90 -14.66
CA SER A 203 -15.29 3.11 -13.49
C SER A 203 -14.25 2.04 -13.16
N HIS A 204 -13.89 1.94 -11.88
CA HIS A 204 -13.06 0.86 -11.34
C HIS A 204 -13.94 -0.34 -11.00
N LEU A 205 -14.27 -1.13 -12.02
CA LEU A 205 -15.19 -2.28 -11.90
C LEU A 205 -14.56 -3.52 -11.24
N THR A 206 -13.25 -3.51 -11.02
CA THR A 206 -12.50 -4.67 -10.53
C THR A 206 -11.75 -4.28 -9.28
N VAL A 207 -11.97 -5.03 -8.19
CA VAL A 207 -11.07 -5.03 -7.04
C VAL A 207 -9.83 -5.79 -7.48
N TRP A 208 -8.67 -5.13 -7.47
CA TRP A 208 -7.41 -5.80 -7.69
C TRP A 208 -7.13 -6.75 -6.53
N GLU A 209 -7.08 -8.02 -6.86
CA GLU A 209 -6.58 -9.09 -6.03
C GLU A 209 -5.33 -9.61 -6.71
N SER A 210 -4.26 -9.81 -5.97
CA SER A 210 -3.13 -10.56 -6.49
C SER A 210 -3.57 -11.99 -6.78
N ASP A 211 -3.23 -12.52 -7.96
CA ASP A 211 -3.38 -13.94 -8.34
C ASP A 211 -2.47 -14.88 -7.53
N ALA A 212 -2.16 -14.56 -6.27
CA ALA A 212 -1.57 -15.49 -5.34
C ALA A 212 -2.59 -16.59 -5.09
N GLY A 213 -2.52 -17.62 -5.92
CA GLY A 213 -3.31 -18.83 -5.84
C GLY A 213 -3.30 -19.38 -4.43
N ILE A 214 -4.46 -19.92 -4.07
CA ILE A 214 -4.62 -20.94 -3.03
C ILE A 214 -3.56 -22.02 -3.23
#